data_AF-A0A7X9JFQ0-F1
#
_entry.id   AF-A0A7X9JFQ0-F1
#
_cell.length_a   1.000
_cell.length_b   1.000
_cell.length_c   1.000
_cell.angle_alpha   90.00
_cell.angle_beta   90.00
_cell.angle_gamma   90.00
#
_symmetry.space_group_name_H-M   'P 1'
#
loop_
_entity.id
_entity.type
_entity.pdbx_description
1 polymer ?
#
loop_
_entity_poly.entity_id
_entity_poly.type
_entity_poly.pdbx_seq_one_letter_code
_entity_poly.pdbx_strand_id
1 'polypeptide(L)'
;MNKGISGASLGVGGDIWTVDNPVPFKFSELLLPEIIIEDYGTEQDYQRVMRPAFDTLWNAAGYSESKYFNKNNLWVGRSKR
;
A
#
# COMPACT_ATOMS: atom_id res chain seq x y z
N MET A 1 -9.00 25.00 -4.04
CA MET A 1 -7.60 24.51 -4.12
C MET A 1 -7.60 23.08 -3.61
N ASN A 2 -7.76 22.09 -4.50
CA ASN A 2 -7.78 20.69 -4.11
C ASN A 2 -6.38 20.32 -3.61
N LYS A 3 -6.28 20.03 -2.30
CA LYS A 3 -5.03 19.58 -1.69
C LYS A 3 -4.83 18.12 -2.09
N GLY A 4 -4.03 17.92 -3.14
CA GLY A 4 -3.55 16.60 -3.56
C GLY A 4 -2.64 15.95 -2.51
N ILE A 5 -1.98 14.84 -2.87
CA ILE A 5 -1.12 14.07 -1.97
C ILE A 5 0.36 14.51 -1.96
N SER A 6 0.70 15.58 -2.69
CA SER A 6 2.09 16.06 -2.76
C SER A 6 2.58 16.49 -1.38
N GLY A 7 3.74 15.96 -0.96
CA GLY A 7 4.32 16.22 0.35
C GLY A 7 3.80 15.33 1.48
N ALA A 8 2.77 14.50 1.26
CA ALA A 8 2.39 13.46 2.21
C ALA A 8 3.36 12.28 2.12
N SER A 9 3.56 11.54 3.22
CA SER A 9 4.42 10.36 3.25
C SER A 9 3.68 9.13 3.78
N LEU A 10 4.08 7.95 3.30
CA LEU A 10 3.48 6.68 3.74
C LEU A 10 3.96 6.32 5.16
N GLY A 11 3.02 6.20 6.10
CA GLY A 11 3.27 5.77 7.47
C GLY A 11 3.54 4.26 7.54
N VAL A 12 4.77 3.84 7.22
CA VAL A 12 5.17 2.43 7.36
C VAL A 12 5.63 2.19 8.80
N GLY A 13 5.06 1.18 9.46
CA GLY A 13 5.51 0.77 10.78
C GLY A 13 6.91 0.19 10.71
N GLY A 14 7.93 0.98 11.03
CA GLY A 14 9.27 0.50 11.34
C GLY A 14 9.45 0.40 12.85
N ASP A 15 10.44 -0.39 13.28
CA ASP A 15 11.18 0.01 14.47
C ASP A 15 11.51 1.49 14.37
N ILE A 16 11.39 2.16 15.50
CA ILE A 16 11.81 3.54 15.79
C ILE A 16 13.27 3.88 15.38
N TRP A 17 13.99 2.98 14.69
CA TRP A 17 15.42 3.06 14.39
C TRP A 17 15.81 2.80 12.92
N THR A 18 14.90 2.46 12.00
CA THR A 18 15.29 2.05 10.61
C THR A 18 14.49 2.64 9.45
N VAL A 19 13.65 3.65 9.68
CA VAL A 19 13.12 4.46 8.56
C VAL A 19 13.60 5.89 8.76
N ASP A 20 14.84 6.15 8.35
CA ASP A 20 15.32 7.51 8.18
C ASP A 20 14.44 8.19 7.11
N ASN A 21 13.54 9.05 7.57
CA ASN A 21 12.69 9.96 6.81
C ASN A 21 11.82 9.32 5.70
N PRO A 22 10.50 9.10 5.94
CA PRO A 22 9.63 8.55 4.91
C PRO A 22 9.56 9.51 3.70
N VAL A 23 9.89 9.00 2.52
CA VAL A 23 9.97 9.78 1.27
C VAL A 23 8.59 10.36 0.95
N PRO A 24 8.45 11.69 0.84
CA PRO A 24 7.17 12.29 0.46
C PRO A 24 6.79 11.91 -0.96
N PHE A 25 5.50 11.71 -1.20
CA PHE A 25 4.95 11.57 -2.53
C PHE A 25 5.27 12.82 -3.36
N LYS A 26 5.85 12.57 -4.53
CA LYS A 26 6.25 13.63 -5.47
C LYS A 26 5.06 14.15 -6.28
N PHE A 27 4.05 13.31 -6.49
CA PHE A 27 2.90 13.61 -7.33
C PHE A 27 1.79 14.30 -6.53
N SER A 28 1.00 15.14 -7.18
CA SER A 28 -0.22 15.72 -6.58
C SER A 28 -1.36 14.71 -6.51
N GLU A 29 -1.35 13.69 -7.38
CA GLU A 29 -2.39 12.69 -7.49
C GLU A 29 -1.75 11.30 -7.58
N LEU A 30 -2.38 10.31 -6.94
CA LEU A 30 -2.01 8.91 -7.05
C LEU A 30 -3.18 8.18 -7.72
N LEU A 31 -2.94 7.69 -8.93
CA LEU A 31 -3.88 6.86 -9.64
C LEU A 31 -3.70 5.43 -9.16
N LEU A 32 -4.76 4.88 -8.56
CA LEU A 32 -4.80 3.46 -8.21
C LEU A 32 -5.37 2.66 -9.38
N PRO A 33 -4.92 1.42 -9.58
CA PRO A 33 -5.53 0.52 -10.56
C PRO A 33 -7.01 0.33 -10.25
N GLU A 34 -7.81 0.28 -11.31
CA GLU A 34 -9.22 -0.08 -11.21
C GLU A 34 -9.34 -1.56 -10.79
N ILE A 35 -10.21 -1.83 -9.82
CA ILE A 35 -10.47 -3.16 -9.29
C ILE A 35 -11.97 -3.41 -9.37
N ILE A 36 -12.35 -4.46 -10.09
CA ILE A 36 -13.73 -4.89 -10.25
C ILE A 36 -13.90 -6.21 -9.52
N ILE A 37 -14.95 -6.30 -8.69
CA ILE A 37 -15.34 -7.53 -8.00
C ILE A 37 -16.70 -7.93 -8.56
N GLU A 38 -16.72 -9.01 -9.33
CA GLU A 38 -17.93 -9.49 -10.00
C GLU A 38 -18.73 -10.44 -9.11
N ASP A 39 -18.04 -11.22 -8.27
CA ASP A 39 -18.63 -12.20 -7.38
C ASP A 39 -18.20 -11.98 -5.93
N TYR A 40 -19.14 -12.19 -5.01
CA TYR A 40 -18.82 -12.21 -3.59
C TYR A 40 -18.02 -13.48 -3.27
N GLY A 41 -16.78 -13.30 -2.83
CA GLY A 41 -15.85 -14.36 -2.49
C GLY A 41 -15.56 -14.45 -0.99
N THR A 42 -14.54 -15.25 -0.69
CA THR A 42 -13.92 -15.31 0.64
C THR A 42 -13.12 -14.03 0.93
N GLU A 43 -12.76 -13.81 2.20
CA GLU A 43 -11.88 -12.69 2.57
C GLU A 43 -10.58 -12.68 1.75
N GLN A 44 -10.03 -13.87 1.50
CA GLN A 44 -8.80 -14.08 0.76
C GLN A 44 -8.91 -13.64 -0.70
N ASP A 45 -10.10 -13.76 -1.29
CA ASP A 45 -10.34 -13.29 -2.66
C ASP A 45 -10.26 -11.77 -2.73
N TYR A 46 -10.87 -11.06 -1.77
CA TYR A 46 -10.76 -9.61 -1.65
C TYR A 46 -9.31 -9.16 -1.39
N GLN A 47 -8.58 -9.84 -0.50
CA GLN A 47 -7.18 -9.53 -0.23
C GLN A 47 -6.33 -9.65 -1.51
N ARG A 48 -6.54 -10.71 -2.30
CA ARG A 48 -5.80 -10.95 -3.54
C ARG A 48 -6.08 -9.87 -4.59
N VAL A 49 -7.34 -9.50 -4.81
CA VAL A 49 -7.70 -8.49 -5.82
C VAL A 49 -7.30 -7.08 -5.41
N MET A 50 -7.19 -6.80 -4.11
CA MET A 50 -6.77 -5.48 -3.60
C MET A 50 -5.26 -5.24 -3.66
N ARG A 51 -4.45 -6.30 -3.74
CA ARG A 51 -2.98 -6.20 -3.71
C ARG A 51 -2.40 -5.17 -4.70
N PRO A 52 -2.82 -5.11 -5.99
CA PRO A 52 -2.27 -4.14 -6.95
C PRO A 52 -2.43 -2.68 -6.52
N ALA A 53 -3.54 -2.32 -5.86
CA ALA A 53 -3.74 -0.96 -5.35
C ALA A 53 -2.79 -0.63 -4.19
N PHE A 54 -2.55 -1.59 -3.29
CA PHE A 54 -1.57 -1.42 -2.22
C PHE A 54 -0.13 -1.37 -2.76
N ASP A 55 0.20 -2.21 -3.72
CA ASP A 55 1.53 -2.19 -4.35
C ASP A 55 1.77 -0.84 -5.03
N THR A 56 0.78 -0.30 -5.75
CA THR A 56 0.85 1.04 -6.37
C THR A 56 1.11 2.15 -5.34
N LEU A 57 0.41 2.11 -4.19
CA LEU A 57 0.64 3.04 -3.08
C LEU A 57 2.06 2.92 -2.51
N TRP A 58 2.58 1.70 -2.34
CA TRP A 58 3.94 1.46 -1.86
C TRP A 58 5.00 1.90 -2.87
N ASN A 59 4.77 1.63 -4.16
CA ASN A 59 5.64 2.06 -5.25
C ASN A 59 5.75 3.58 -5.32
N ALA A 60 4.63 4.29 -5.14
CA ALA A 60 4.64 5.75 -5.08
C ALA A 60 5.46 6.30 -3.91
N ALA A 61 5.58 5.53 -2.81
CA ALA A 61 6.41 5.86 -1.65
C ALA A 61 7.86 5.36 -1.78
N GLY A 62 8.25 4.79 -2.93
CA GLY A 62 9.61 4.32 -3.22
C GLY A 62 9.92 2.89 -2.80
N TYR A 63 8.92 2.10 -2.40
CA TYR A 63 9.09 0.67 -2.11
C TYR A 63 8.85 -0.18 -3.37
N SER A 64 9.35 -1.42 -3.39
CA SER A 64 9.12 -2.35 -4.50
C SER A 64 7.71 -2.93 -4.52
N GLU A 65 7.11 -3.16 -3.35
CA GLU A 65 5.77 -3.76 -3.16
C GLU A 65 5.31 -3.53 -1.71
N SER A 66 4.03 -3.81 -1.45
CA SER A 66 3.47 -3.77 -0.10
C SER A 66 4.06 -4.86 0.79
N LYS A 67 4.56 -4.43 1.96
CA LYS A 67 5.13 -5.32 2.98
C LYS A 67 4.08 -6.09 3.79
N TYR A 68 2.80 -5.87 3.51
CA TYR A 68 1.68 -6.44 4.26
C TYR A 68 1.03 -7.64 3.58
N PHE A 69 1.56 -8.09 2.44
CA PHE A 69 1.13 -9.31 1.77
C PHE A 69 2.24 -10.37 1.82
N ASN A 70 1.87 -11.63 2.05
CA ASN A 70 2.81 -12.75 1.91
C ASN A 70 2.90 -13.24 0.45
N LYS A 71 3.74 -14.26 0.23
CA LYS A 71 3.93 -14.91 -1.08
C LYS A 71 2.66 -15.51 -1.70
N ASN A 72 1.60 -15.72 -0.91
CA ASN A 72 0.31 -16.26 -1.37
C ASN A 72 -0.73 -15.15 -1.62
N ASN A 73 -0.32 -13.86 -1.64
CA ASN A 73 -1.20 -12.69 -1.78
C ASN A 73 -2.19 -12.51 -0.63
N LEU A 74 -1.90 -13.07 0.55
CA LEU A 74 -2.74 -12.91 1.72
C LEU A 74 -2.20 -11.79 2.61
N TRP A 75 -3.12 -10.98 3.13
CA TRP A 75 -2.80 -9.92 4.07
C TRP A 75 -2.29 -10.54 5.38
N VAL A 76 -1.09 -10.15 5.81
CA VAL A 76 -0.48 -10.64 7.06
C VAL A 76 -0.52 -9.60 8.19
N GLY A 77 -1.04 -8.40 7.92
CA GLY A 77 -1.12 -7.30 8.88
C GLY A 77 0.23 -6.94 9.49
N ARG A 78 0.22 -6.21 10.62
CA ARG A 78 1.42 -6.10 11.44
C ARG A 78 1.70 -7.48 12.03
N SER A 79 2.81 -8.09 11.61
CA SER A 79 3.42 -9.18 12.39
C SER A 79 3.53 -8.69 13.84
N LYS A 80 2.84 -9.38 14.77
CA LYS A 80 3.10 -9.19 16.20
C LYS A 80 4.54 -9.65 16.41
N ARG A 81 5.42 -8.69 16.71
CA ARG A 81 6.70 -9.02 17.32
C ARG A 81 6.49 -9.51 18.74
#